data_AF-A0A2I0QIX3-F1
#
_entry.id   AF-A0A2I0QIX3-F1
#
_cell.length_a   1.000
_cell.length_b   1.000
_cell.length_c   1.000
_cell.angle_alpha   90.00
_cell.angle_beta   90.00
_cell.angle_gamma   90.00
#
_symmetry.space_group_name_H-M   'P 1'
#
loop_
_entity.id
_entity.type
_entity.pdbx_description
1 polymer ?
#
loop_
_entity_poly.entity_id
_entity_poly.type
_entity_poly.pdbx_seq_one_letter_code
_entity_poly.pdbx_strand_id
1 'polypeptide(L)'
;MDALNLATAIGDGANVFVTMDNDLVDKKLKNINDGSRGADKIKISNSNGDPINIVKYDETFSLTPTQRDNTIAFLNILEDLTGWKFIKDKWLFDNFLVYRFKKGNIKPGDQRFNELVLKNPHSWAMTSTLAIEYTLEEPDKLP
;
A
#
# COMPACT_ATOMS: atom_id res chain seq x y z
N MET A 1 -19.21 -17.20 -3.53
CA MET A 1 -19.24 -16.13 -2.52
C MET A 1 -18.31 -16.60 -1.43
N ASP A 2 -17.07 -16.15 -1.48
CA ASP A 2 -16.05 -16.57 -0.51
C ASP A 2 -15.76 -15.35 0.37
N ALA A 3 -16.25 -15.39 1.62
CA ALA A 3 -15.83 -14.48 2.66
C ALA A 3 -14.42 -14.89 3.12
N LEU A 4 -13.45 -13.98 3.00
CA LEU A 4 -12.10 -14.21 3.51
C LEU A 4 -12.07 -13.85 5.00
N ASN A 5 -11.99 -14.85 5.86
CA ASN A 5 -11.78 -14.67 7.30
C ASN A 5 -10.29 -14.45 7.57
N LEU A 6 -9.90 -13.27 8.09
CA LEU A 6 -8.57 -13.08 8.66
C LEU A 6 -8.68 -13.21 10.19
N ALA A 7 -8.06 -14.26 10.74
CA ALA A 7 -7.99 -14.53 12.17
C ALA A 7 -6.77 -13.84 12.79
N THR A 8 -6.94 -13.20 13.94
CA THR A 8 -5.85 -13.08 14.92
C THR A 8 -6.48 -13.10 16.32
N ALA A 9 -6.06 -14.07 17.13
CA ALA A 9 -6.50 -14.24 18.51
C ALA A 9 -5.45 -13.65 19.46
N ILE A 10 -5.84 -12.71 20.31
CA ILE A 10 -5.20 -12.49 21.61
C ILE A 10 -6.29 -12.07 22.62
N GLY A 11 -6.64 -12.98 23.54
CA GLY A 11 -7.24 -12.65 24.84
C GLY A 11 -8.78 -12.56 24.90
N ASP A 12 -9.34 -13.18 25.94
CA ASP A 12 -10.77 -13.28 26.28
C ASP A 12 -11.59 -11.98 26.11
N GLY A 13 -12.71 -12.10 25.39
CA GLY A 13 -13.76 -11.10 25.32
C GLY A 13 -14.41 -11.06 23.94
N ALA A 14 -15.65 -11.56 23.84
CA ALA A 14 -16.56 -11.51 22.70
C ALA A 14 -15.97 -11.04 21.35
N ASN A 15 -15.76 -11.98 20.42
CA ASN A 15 -15.46 -11.64 19.03
C ASN A 15 -16.67 -10.92 18.40
N VAL A 16 -16.60 -9.60 18.25
CA VAL A 16 -17.49 -8.86 17.36
C VAL A 16 -16.90 -8.95 15.97
N PHE A 17 -17.42 -9.89 15.18
CA PHE A 17 -17.07 -10.00 13.76
C PHE A 17 -17.83 -8.93 12.98
N VAL A 18 -17.13 -7.90 12.51
CA VAL A 18 -17.66 -7.05 11.43
C VAL A 18 -17.35 -7.76 10.12
N THR A 19 -18.28 -8.56 9.64
CA THR A 19 -18.20 -9.11 8.27
C THR A 19 -18.53 -7.99 7.30
N MET A 20 -17.55 -7.51 6.56
CA MET A 20 -17.79 -6.59 5.45
C MET A 20 -18.17 -7.39 4.21
N ASP A 21 -19.25 -6.98 3.55
CA ASP A 21 -19.63 -7.52 2.25
C ASP A 21 -18.58 -7.08 1.21
N ASN A 22 -17.75 -8.01 0.77
CA ASN A 22 -16.70 -7.77 -0.22
C ASN A 22 -17.25 -7.21 -1.54
N ASP A 23 -18.47 -7.56 -1.94
CA ASP A 23 -19.08 -7.04 -3.17
C ASP A 23 -19.45 -5.55 -3.01
N LEU A 24 -19.88 -5.16 -1.81
CA LEU A 24 -20.18 -3.76 -1.47
C LEU A 24 -18.90 -2.92 -1.43
N VAL A 25 -17.83 -3.46 -0.83
CA VAL A 25 -16.52 -2.80 -0.77
C VAL A 25 -15.95 -2.61 -2.18
N ASP A 26 -15.96 -3.66 -3.01
CA ASP A 26 -15.50 -3.61 -4.38
C ASP A 26 -16.29 -2.62 -5.23
N LYS A 27 -17.62 -2.56 -5.04
CA LYS A 27 -18.48 -1.60 -5.75
C LYS A 27 -18.18 -0.16 -5.34
N LYS A 28 -18.00 0.10 -4.05
CA LYS A 28 -17.65 1.43 -3.52
C LYS A 28 -16.28 1.88 -4.06
N LEU A 29 -15.29 0.99 -4.09
CA LEU A 29 -13.94 1.29 -4.58
C LEU A 29 -13.88 1.52 -6.09
N LYS A 30 -14.59 0.72 -6.90
CA LYS A 30 -14.62 0.88 -8.37
C LYS A 30 -15.01 2.29 -8.82
N ASN A 31 -15.83 3.00 -8.05
CA ASN A 31 -16.31 4.34 -8.39
C ASN A 31 -15.25 5.44 -8.24
N ILE A 32 -14.09 5.17 -7.64
CA ILE A 32 -13.03 6.16 -7.43
C ILE A 32 -12.07 6.27 -8.63
N ASN A 33 -11.91 5.20 -9.42
CA ASN A 33 -10.86 5.12 -10.44
C ASN A 33 -11.41 4.73 -11.82
N ASP A 34 -12.46 5.41 -12.28
CA ASP A 34 -13.16 5.15 -13.56
C ASP A 34 -13.52 3.66 -13.78
N GLY A 35 -13.80 2.92 -12.70
CA GLY A 35 -14.10 1.49 -12.76
C GLY A 35 -12.90 0.56 -13.01
N SER A 36 -11.68 1.11 -13.09
CA SER A 36 -10.45 0.35 -13.31
C SER A 36 -9.93 -0.34 -12.04
N ARG A 37 -9.21 -1.47 -12.21
CA ARG A 37 -8.58 -2.20 -11.10
C ARG A 37 -7.51 -1.33 -10.42
N GLY A 38 -7.45 -1.37 -9.09
CA GLY A 38 -6.45 -0.63 -8.31
C GLY A 38 -6.95 0.65 -7.64
N ALA A 39 -8.26 0.81 -7.45
CA ALA A 39 -8.83 1.90 -6.66
C ALA A 39 -8.63 1.73 -5.14
N ASP A 40 -8.14 0.56 -4.72
CA ASP A 40 -7.70 0.21 -3.38
C ASP A 40 -6.31 0.80 -3.03
N LYS A 41 -5.70 1.60 -3.93
CA LYS A 41 -4.31 2.07 -3.79
C LYS A 41 -4.16 3.54 -4.17
N ILE A 42 -3.35 4.24 -3.38
CA ILE A 42 -2.78 5.54 -3.76
C ILE A 42 -1.59 5.26 -4.68
N LYS A 43 -1.77 5.47 -6.00
CA LYS A 43 -0.75 5.14 -7.00
C LYS A 43 0.13 6.36 -7.28
N ILE A 44 1.37 6.33 -6.80
CA ILE A 44 2.40 7.35 -7.08
C ILE A 44 3.54 6.84 -7.99
N SER A 45 3.54 5.55 -8.33
CA SER A 45 4.48 4.95 -9.26
C SER A 45 3.84 3.86 -10.13
N ASN A 46 4.41 3.61 -11.31
CA ASN A 46 4.04 2.49 -12.17
C ASN A 46 4.75 1.18 -11.74
N SER A 47 4.56 0.09 -12.49
CA SER A 47 5.19 -1.22 -12.23
C SER A 47 6.71 -1.22 -12.37
N ASN A 48 7.28 -0.24 -13.09
CA ASN A 48 8.72 -0.08 -13.26
C ASN A 48 9.33 0.78 -12.14
N GLY A 49 8.49 1.35 -11.27
CA GLY A 49 8.91 2.28 -10.23
C GLY A 49 9.11 3.71 -10.73
N ASP A 50 8.60 4.06 -11.91
CA ASP A 50 8.64 5.45 -12.38
C ASP A 50 7.48 6.25 -11.77
N PRO A 51 7.70 7.53 -11.39
CA PRO A 51 6.65 8.41 -10.87
C PRO A 51 5.43 8.52 -11.81
N ILE A 52 4.23 8.40 -11.25
CA ILE A 52 2.96 8.70 -11.92
C ILE A 52 2.04 9.45 -10.95
N ASN A 53 1.10 10.23 -11.48
CA ASN A 53 0.08 10.95 -10.68
C ASN A 53 0.66 11.92 -9.63
N ILE A 54 1.93 12.31 -9.80
CA ILE A 54 2.63 13.31 -9.00
C ILE A 54 3.33 14.29 -9.93
N VAL A 55 3.50 15.53 -9.48
CA VAL A 55 4.17 16.62 -10.17
C VAL A 55 5.38 17.03 -9.35
N LYS A 56 6.53 17.22 -10.01
CA LYS A 56 7.77 17.66 -9.37
C LYS A 56 7.84 19.19 -9.32
N TYR A 57 8.21 19.74 -8.17
CA TYR A 57 8.49 21.15 -7.90
C TYR A 57 9.83 21.26 -7.16
N ASP A 58 10.87 21.70 -7.87
CA ASP A 58 12.26 21.71 -7.37
C ASP A 58 12.65 20.34 -6.78
N GLU A 59 12.84 20.28 -5.46
CA GLU A 59 13.24 19.08 -4.69
C GLU A 59 12.06 18.32 -4.09
N THR A 60 10.82 18.71 -4.40
CA THR A 60 9.60 18.18 -3.80
C THR A 60 8.60 17.70 -4.84
N PHE A 61 7.61 16.94 -4.40
CA PHE A 61 6.52 16.45 -5.22
C PHE A 61 5.18 16.77 -4.58
N SER A 62 4.16 16.89 -5.43
CA SER A 62 2.76 16.99 -5.03
C SER A 62 1.91 16.00 -5.82
N LEU A 63 0.81 15.52 -5.26
CA LEU A 63 -0.17 14.76 -6.02
C LEU A 63 -0.84 15.65 -7.08
N THR A 64 -1.14 15.08 -8.25
CA THR A 64 -2.04 15.74 -9.20
C THR A 64 -3.41 15.97 -8.55
N PRO A 65 -4.17 17.00 -8.97
CA PRO A 65 -5.49 17.26 -8.41
C PRO A 65 -6.41 16.02 -8.44
N THR A 66 -6.46 15.33 -9.57
CA THR A 66 -7.25 14.09 -9.73
C THR A 66 -6.81 13.00 -8.75
N GLN A 67 -5.50 12.77 -8.58
CA GLN A 67 -5.02 11.75 -7.65
C GLN A 67 -5.29 12.12 -6.19
N ARG A 68 -5.22 13.40 -5.84
CA ARG A 68 -5.59 13.89 -4.51
C ARG A 68 -7.06 13.62 -4.22
N ASP A 69 -7.95 13.96 -5.13
CA ASP A 69 -9.40 13.76 -4.96
C ASP A 69 -9.73 12.27 -4.84
N ASN A 70 -9.11 11.43 -5.68
CA ASN A 70 -9.25 9.99 -5.60
C ASN A 70 -8.73 9.42 -4.27
N THR A 71 -7.61 9.96 -3.76
CA THR A 71 -7.05 9.56 -2.46
C THR A 71 -7.99 9.92 -1.31
N ILE A 72 -8.56 11.12 -1.32
CA ILE A 72 -9.53 11.56 -0.31
C ILE A 72 -10.78 10.68 -0.36
N ALA A 73 -11.31 10.40 -1.55
CA ALA A 73 -12.47 9.52 -1.72
C ALA A 73 -12.18 8.11 -1.18
N PHE A 74 -11.00 7.56 -1.46
CA PHE A 74 -10.57 6.27 -0.93
C PHE A 74 -10.48 6.25 0.59
N LEU A 75 -9.86 7.26 1.20
CA LEU A 75 -9.72 7.35 2.65
C LEU A 75 -11.07 7.53 3.37
N ASN A 76 -12.01 8.28 2.79
CA ASN A 76 -13.38 8.37 3.31
C ASN A 76 -14.10 7.02 3.27
N ILE A 77 -13.92 6.22 2.22
CA ILE A 77 -14.47 4.87 2.17
C ILE A 77 -13.86 3.98 3.26
N LEU A 78 -12.55 4.09 3.51
CA LEU A 78 -11.91 3.36 4.60
C LEU A 78 -12.45 3.80 5.96
N GLU A 79 -12.70 5.09 6.17
CA GLU A 79 -13.37 5.59 7.38
C GLU A 79 -14.75 4.97 7.57
N ASP A 80 -15.60 5.02 6.54
CA ASP A 80 -16.95 4.44 6.56
C ASP A 80 -16.94 2.94 6.89
N LEU A 81 -15.96 2.21 6.35
CA LEU A 81 -15.88 0.77 6.51
C LEU A 81 -15.29 0.38 7.87
N THR A 82 -14.19 1.00 8.27
CA THR A 82 -13.41 0.57 9.45
C THR A 82 -13.80 1.28 10.74
N GLY A 83 -14.53 2.39 10.65
CA GLY A 83 -14.76 3.30 11.77
C GLY A 83 -13.54 4.15 12.16
N TRP A 84 -12.44 4.07 11.40
CA TRP A 84 -11.30 4.97 11.58
C TRP A 84 -11.67 6.37 11.17
N LYS A 85 -11.25 7.38 11.92
CA LYS A 85 -11.51 8.77 11.54
C LYS A 85 -10.43 9.27 10.59
N PHE A 86 -10.78 9.60 9.34
CA PHE A 86 -9.84 10.24 8.43
C PHE A 86 -9.73 11.74 8.76
N ILE A 87 -8.56 12.15 9.27
CA ILE A 87 -8.26 13.55 9.59
C ILE A 87 -7.47 14.18 8.44
N LYS A 88 -8.18 14.73 7.46
CA LYS A 88 -7.60 15.27 6.22
C LYS A 88 -6.39 16.19 6.43
N ASP A 89 -6.46 17.10 7.40
CA ASP A 89 -5.40 18.09 7.65
C ASP A 89 -4.12 17.51 8.25
N LYS A 90 -4.11 16.22 8.62
CA LYS A 90 -2.91 15.48 9.06
C LYS A 90 -2.19 14.76 7.92
N TRP A 91 -2.76 14.78 6.73
CA TRP A 91 -2.16 14.17 5.54
C TRP A 91 -1.46 15.23 4.69
N LEU A 92 -0.29 14.86 4.16
CA LEU A 92 0.45 15.66 3.20
C LEU A 92 0.10 15.20 1.78
N PHE A 93 -0.48 16.09 0.99
CA PHE A 93 -0.76 15.86 -0.43
C PHE A 93 0.14 16.69 -1.35
N ASP A 94 0.96 17.55 -0.76
CA ASP A 94 1.84 18.51 -1.42
C ASP A 94 3.20 18.55 -0.71
N ASN A 95 4.23 19.03 -1.42
CA ASN A 95 5.56 19.33 -0.90
C ASN A 95 6.20 18.16 -0.12
N PHE A 96 6.04 16.93 -0.62
CA PHE A 96 6.63 15.74 -0.02
C PHE A 96 7.85 15.26 -0.82
N LEU A 97 8.75 14.56 -0.13
CA LEU A 97 9.90 13.89 -0.74
C LEU A 97 9.48 12.52 -1.26
N VAL A 98 10.06 12.10 -2.38
CA VAL A 98 9.81 10.79 -2.99
C VAL A 98 11.12 10.02 -3.08
N TYR A 99 11.10 8.81 -2.51
CA TYR A 99 12.23 7.89 -2.46
C TYR A 99 11.94 6.67 -3.33
N ARG A 100 12.97 6.07 -3.95
CA ARG A 100 12.82 4.85 -4.76
C ARG A 100 13.67 3.72 -4.21
N PHE A 101 13.02 2.69 -3.71
CA PHE A 101 13.75 1.52 -3.23
C PHE A 101 13.91 0.46 -4.32
N LYS A 102 14.95 -0.36 -4.20
CA LYS A 102 15.10 -1.57 -5.03
C LYS A 102 14.42 -2.74 -4.38
N LYS A 103 13.45 -3.28 -5.10
CA LYS A 103 12.82 -4.55 -4.77
C LYS A 103 13.69 -5.72 -5.26
N GLY A 104 13.89 -6.70 -4.39
CA GLY A 104 14.49 -7.99 -4.72
C GLY A 104 13.55 -9.14 -4.40
N ASN A 105 13.90 -10.33 -4.92
CA ASN A 105 13.16 -11.56 -4.67
C ASN A 105 14.14 -12.74 -4.59
N ILE A 106 13.98 -13.61 -3.60
CA ILE A 106 14.65 -14.89 -3.50
C ILE A 106 13.65 -16.03 -3.28
N LYS A 107 14.03 -17.25 -3.66
CA LYS A 107 13.30 -18.44 -3.20
C LYS A 107 13.60 -18.72 -1.72
N PRO A 108 12.61 -19.16 -0.92
CA PRO A 108 12.84 -19.61 0.44
C PRO A 108 13.91 -20.73 0.53
N GLY A 109 14.62 -20.77 1.65
CA GLY A 109 15.63 -21.78 1.98
C GLY A 109 16.70 -21.22 2.91
N ASP A 110 17.16 -22.00 3.87
CA ASP A 110 17.98 -21.52 5.01
C ASP A 110 19.23 -20.76 4.56
N GLN A 111 19.99 -21.31 3.60
CA GLN A 111 21.18 -20.63 3.07
C GLN A 111 20.83 -19.28 2.43
N ARG A 112 19.80 -19.22 1.59
CA ARG A 112 19.38 -17.98 0.91
C ARG A 112 18.80 -16.96 1.88
N PHE A 113 18.12 -17.43 2.92
CA PHE A 113 17.63 -16.57 4.00
C PHE A 113 18.79 -15.96 4.78
N ASN A 114 19.81 -16.74 5.13
CA ASN A 114 21.02 -16.22 5.76
C ASN A 114 21.73 -15.19 4.86
N GLU A 115 21.85 -15.47 3.57
CA GLU A 115 22.37 -14.52 2.58
C GLU A 115 21.53 -13.23 2.49
N LEU A 116 20.20 -13.33 2.60
CA LEU A 116 19.31 -12.17 2.64
C LEU A 116 19.55 -11.32 3.89
N VAL A 117 19.63 -11.95 5.06
CA VAL A 117 19.88 -11.23 6.33
C VAL A 117 21.20 -10.45 6.25
N LEU A 118 22.25 -11.04 5.64
CA LEU A 118 23.53 -10.36 5.42
C LEU A 118 23.45 -9.16 4.47
N LYS A 119 22.45 -9.08 3.60
CA LYS A 119 22.21 -7.89 2.75
C LYS A 119 21.63 -6.71 3.51
N ASN A 120 21.24 -6.89 4.77
CA ASN A 120 20.63 -5.88 5.63
C ASN A 120 19.47 -5.09 4.96
N PRO A 121 18.44 -5.77 4.43
CA PRO A 121 17.29 -5.11 3.81
C PRO A 121 16.44 -4.29 4.81
N HIS A 122 15.79 -3.23 4.34
CA HIS A 122 14.90 -2.38 5.15
C HIS A 122 13.63 -3.12 5.56
N SER A 123 13.14 -3.98 4.67
CA SER A 123 11.97 -4.81 4.89
C SER A 123 12.05 -6.07 4.03
N TRP A 124 11.41 -7.14 4.49
CA TRP A 124 11.19 -8.34 3.69
C TRP A 124 9.93 -9.06 4.15
N ALA A 125 9.30 -9.78 3.25
CA ALA A 125 8.11 -10.58 3.52
C ALA A 125 8.12 -11.85 2.66
N MET A 126 7.69 -12.97 3.22
CA MET A 126 7.36 -14.15 2.45
C MET A 126 6.01 -13.93 1.77
N THR A 127 6.00 -13.74 0.45
CA THR A 127 4.78 -13.42 -0.32
C THR A 127 4.13 -14.64 -0.94
N SER A 128 4.85 -15.76 -0.99
CA SER A 128 4.32 -17.08 -1.33
C SER A 128 5.23 -18.17 -0.77
N THR A 129 4.82 -19.44 -0.90
CA THR A 129 5.68 -20.59 -0.57
C THR A 129 6.97 -20.65 -1.41
N LEU A 130 7.07 -19.84 -2.48
CA LEU A 130 8.18 -19.81 -3.42
C LEU A 130 8.93 -18.48 -3.46
N ALA A 131 8.53 -17.48 -2.67
CA ALA A 131 9.12 -16.14 -2.76
C ALA A 131 9.24 -15.44 -1.40
N ILE A 132 10.43 -14.93 -1.12
CA ILE A 132 10.69 -13.88 -0.14
C ILE A 132 11.06 -12.62 -0.93
N GLU A 133 10.21 -11.61 -0.85
CA GLU A 133 10.47 -10.30 -1.42
C GLU A 133 11.12 -9.41 -0.37
N TYR A 134 12.04 -8.56 -0.80
CA TYR A 134 12.79 -7.69 0.10
C TYR A 134 13.09 -6.33 -0.54
N THR A 135 13.38 -5.34 0.31
CA THR A 135 13.62 -3.94 -0.07
C THR A 135 15.02 -3.52 0.36
N LEU A 136 15.80 -2.98 -0.58
CA LEU A 136 17.10 -2.35 -0.31
C LEU A 136 17.01 -0.83 -0.55
N GLU A 137 17.84 -0.06 0.16
CA GLU A 137 17.85 1.41 0.08
C GLU A 137 18.05 1.92 -1.34
N GLU A 138 19.01 1.34 -2.06
CA GLU A 138 19.41 1.87 -3.36
C GLU A 138 18.30 1.71 -4.41
N PRO A 139 17.96 2.73 -5.22
CA PRO A 139 18.48 4.10 -5.20
C PRO A 139 17.69 5.04 -4.29
N ASP A 140 18.25 5.40 -3.12
CA ASP A 140 17.61 6.21 -2.07
C ASP A 140 16.75 7.39 -2.58
N LYS A 141 17.26 8.21 -3.51
CA LYS A 141 16.53 9.36 -4.06
C LYS A 141 16.14 9.17 -5.53
N LEU A 142 14.89 9.47 -5.87
CA LEU A 142 14.53 9.80 -7.24
C LEU A 142 15.17 11.15 -7.57
N PRO A 143 15.94 11.28 -8.68
CA PRO A 143 16.55 12.54 -9.05
C PRO A 143 15.54 13.65 -9.33
#